data_AF-A0A1Q6DHN4-F1
#
_entry.id   AF-A0A1Q6DHN4-F1
#
_cell.length_a   1.000
_cell.length_b   1.000
_cell.length_c   1.000
_cell.angle_alpha   90.00
_cell.angle_beta   90.00
_cell.angle_gamma   90.00
#
_symmetry.space_group_name_H-M   'P 1'
#
loop_
_entity.id
_entity.type
_entity.pdbx_description
1 polymer ?
#
loop_
_entity_poly.entity_id
_entity_poly.type
_entity_poly.pdbx_seq_one_letter_code
_entity_poly.pdbx_strand_id
1 'polypeptide(L)'
;MRHLPIFLTLLLCLLADPPPVAAATLELPLTLRTSLLKRALVRHLDQKEGQPVVLYQEGPFRFLHSERIQFFIKNGSPHFTCHGRAGLGFKFLGMLPLAVQWSGSIDLTLSPYMDKDWHLRYRILDSTIYDDEGKTPAITGFVWDLVKKFLHPRLEKFSLDLSLPQQEIVGILRACSSETEAEQLESVLRTLRVGAVRIDSFGIVVPLLLTVDDNPPAATARLPEETPLVPEEIEAFQKVMEPWDAFLVFVVKNAAADFVDAGMREELFDLLISSRYQLLPILTGDVPVEPGDPLRALFIEAWQELRIIIEHAEERGLVQEQPLRYVTFVNAGDALVALDKAAPELGMRISSEGLRRWARTLQPTEGEDPLQFDWDVDPMLRDLFNFAPEPEPAPQSEPETMPAPRSRMFWNIFFPEACAADADLHKQLDRWVPDLDDLLKYQQLMEQLITAVADDELRSNNLDSRYEAVFQHLLPATALIESCWRQYVRRDGEISFLKSKAGSVGLMQINQNVWRGFYDVERLRWEVGYNTRAGAQILMRYLKKYGFEATEKSEDMNNGIRATYAVYNGGPRAARRFMKQDGPRPRNALYDKFWRVYQGIAAGGTVNLASCAIDLPDA
;
A
#
# COMPACT_ATOMS: atom_id res chain seq x y z
N MET A 1 -56.44 -31.12 -48.22
CA MET A 1 -55.61 -29.95 -48.59
C MET A 1 -55.75 -28.84 -47.55
N ARG A 2 -55.45 -29.11 -46.27
CA ARG A 2 -55.80 -28.25 -45.14
C ARG A 2 -54.71 -28.23 -44.06
N HIS A 3 -53.43 -28.12 -44.45
CA HIS A 3 -52.30 -28.00 -43.50
C HIS A 3 -51.16 -27.08 -43.99
N LEU A 4 -51.33 -26.40 -45.14
CA LEU A 4 -50.22 -25.65 -45.75
C LEU A 4 -49.87 -24.31 -45.05
N PRO A 5 -50.78 -23.55 -44.39
CA PRO A 5 -50.38 -22.26 -43.84
C PRO A 5 -49.69 -22.36 -42.48
N ILE A 6 -49.90 -23.45 -41.71
CA ILE A 6 -49.31 -23.63 -40.37
C ILE A 6 -47.87 -24.14 -40.46
N PHE A 7 -47.57 -24.98 -41.45
CA PHE A 7 -46.20 -25.47 -41.65
C PHE A 7 -45.25 -24.37 -42.12
N LEU A 8 -45.75 -23.37 -42.87
CA LEU A 8 -44.94 -22.24 -43.34
C LEU A 8 -44.61 -21.25 -42.21
N THR A 9 -45.51 -21.07 -41.22
CA THR A 9 -45.23 -20.21 -40.06
C THR A 9 -44.29 -20.88 -39.06
N LEU A 10 -44.39 -22.20 -38.87
CA LEU A 10 -43.46 -22.93 -38.00
C LEU A 10 -42.04 -23.01 -38.61
N LEU A 11 -41.93 -23.12 -39.94
CA LEU A 11 -40.63 -23.12 -40.63
C LEU A 11 -39.96 -21.74 -40.65
N LEU A 12 -40.75 -20.64 -40.67
CA LEU A 12 -40.21 -19.27 -40.55
C LEU A 12 -39.74 -18.91 -39.13
N CYS A 13 -40.30 -19.53 -38.08
CA CYS A 13 -39.80 -19.35 -36.70
C CYS A 13 -38.54 -20.18 -36.40
N LEU A 14 -38.25 -21.22 -37.18
CA LEU A 14 -37.02 -22.02 -37.09
C LEU A 14 -35.85 -21.45 -37.93
N LEU A 15 -36.10 -20.41 -38.72
CA LEU A 15 -35.11 -19.67 -39.52
C LEU A 15 -34.90 -18.23 -39.03
N ALA A 16 -35.50 -17.87 -37.90
CA ALA A 16 -35.10 -16.66 -37.21
C ALA A 16 -33.75 -16.93 -36.56
N ASP A 17 -32.68 -16.43 -37.18
CA ASP A 17 -31.38 -16.35 -36.52
C ASP A 17 -31.59 -15.71 -35.15
N PRO A 18 -31.00 -16.26 -34.08
CA PRO A 18 -31.01 -15.57 -32.79
C PRO A 18 -30.51 -14.14 -33.03
N PRO A 19 -31.10 -13.13 -32.37
CA PRO A 19 -30.59 -11.77 -32.47
C PRO A 19 -29.08 -11.83 -32.19
N PRO A 20 -28.23 -11.18 -33.01
CA PRO A 20 -26.80 -11.24 -32.78
C PRO A 20 -26.55 -10.82 -31.34
N VAL A 21 -25.97 -11.73 -30.57
CA VAL A 21 -25.46 -11.44 -29.23
C VAL A 21 -24.56 -10.24 -29.42
N ALA A 22 -24.95 -9.09 -28.86
CA ALA A 22 -24.10 -7.92 -28.90
C ALA A 22 -22.84 -8.31 -28.13
N ALA A 23 -21.68 -8.19 -28.78
CA ALA A 23 -20.44 -8.52 -28.14
C ALA A 23 -19.85 -7.21 -27.61
N ALA A 24 -19.77 -7.05 -26.29
CA ALA A 24 -19.12 -5.90 -25.69
C ALA A 24 -17.61 -5.99 -25.90
N THR A 25 -17.01 -4.86 -26.27
CA THR A 25 -15.54 -4.74 -26.28
C THR A 25 -15.09 -4.27 -24.90
N LEU A 26 -14.40 -5.15 -24.19
CA LEU A 26 -13.68 -4.83 -22.97
C LEU A 26 -12.31 -4.27 -23.33
N GLU A 27 -11.95 -3.15 -22.71
CA GLU A 27 -10.65 -2.51 -22.87
C GLU A 27 -9.85 -2.61 -21.57
N LEU A 28 -8.72 -3.33 -21.59
CA LEU A 28 -7.75 -3.33 -20.50
C LEU A 28 -6.61 -2.36 -20.85
N PRO A 29 -6.40 -1.28 -20.10
CA PRO A 29 -5.34 -0.33 -20.41
C PRO A 29 -3.97 -0.89 -20.02
N LEU A 30 -3.04 -1.04 -20.96
CA LEU A 30 -1.62 -1.20 -20.66
C LEU A 30 -0.95 0.19 -20.71
N THR A 31 -0.81 0.81 -19.54
CA THR A 31 -0.29 2.16 -19.38
C THR A 31 1.22 2.15 -19.17
N LEU A 32 1.94 2.83 -20.06
CA LEU A 32 3.39 3.01 -20.03
C LEU A 32 3.69 4.45 -19.66
N ARG A 33 4.19 4.65 -18.45
CA ARG A 33 4.42 5.99 -17.92
C ARG A 33 5.60 6.69 -18.59
N THR A 34 5.50 8.01 -18.68
CA THR A 34 6.53 8.86 -19.29
C THR A 34 7.90 8.67 -18.64
N SER A 35 7.96 8.43 -17.32
CA SER A 35 9.21 8.19 -16.58
C SER A 35 9.89 6.86 -16.98
N LEU A 36 9.13 5.79 -17.21
CA LEU A 36 9.62 4.52 -17.75
C LEU A 36 10.16 4.73 -19.16
N LEU A 37 9.36 5.36 -20.03
CA LEU A 37 9.72 5.59 -21.43
C LEU A 37 10.99 6.45 -21.55
N LYS A 38 11.12 7.49 -20.73
CA LYS A 38 12.33 8.31 -20.61
C LYS A 38 13.54 7.46 -20.23
N ARG A 39 13.44 6.64 -19.17
CA ARG A 39 14.54 5.78 -18.72
C ARG A 39 14.94 4.76 -19.79
N ALA A 40 13.96 4.15 -20.45
CA ALA A 40 14.21 3.20 -21.54
C ALA A 40 14.95 3.87 -22.71
N LEU A 41 14.55 5.10 -23.09
CA LEU A 41 15.21 5.87 -24.14
C LEU A 41 16.63 6.31 -23.77
N VAL A 42 16.83 6.83 -22.55
CA VAL A 42 18.16 7.23 -22.04
C VAL A 42 19.11 6.04 -22.03
N ARG A 43 18.63 4.86 -21.60
CA ARG A 43 19.39 3.61 -21.63
C ARG A 43 19.70 3.15 -23.06
N HIS A 44 18.72 3.20 -23.95
CA HIS A 44 18.89 2.83 -25.37
C HIS A 44 19.90 3.72 -26.10
N LEU A 45 20.02 4.99 -25.68
CA LEU A 45 21.02 5.91 -26.21
C LEU A 45 22.38 5.81 -25.49
N ASP A 46 22.56 4.86 -24.57
CA ASP A 46 23.77 4.65 -23.77
C ASP A 46 24.25 5.91 -23.03
N GLN A 47 23.32 6.78 -22.59
CA GLN A 47 23.69 7.98 -21.84
C GLN A 47 24.10 7.61 -20.41
N LYS A 48 25.31 8.00 -20.03
CA LYS A 48 25.83 7.93 -18.66
C LYS A 48 25.74 9.30 -17.98
N GLU A 49 25.58 9.29 -16.67
CA GLU A 49 25.52 10.53 -15.89
C GLU A 49 26.81 11.34 -16.05
N GLY A 50 26.66 12.64 -16.32
CA GLY A 50 27.80 13.55 -16.54
C GLY A 50 28.57 13.36 -17.86
N GLN A 51 28.17 12.45 -18.75
CA GLN A 51 28.85 12.20 -20.03
C GLN A 51 27.93 12.45 -21.24
N PRO A 52 28.44 13.06 -22.32
CA PRO A 52 27.68 13.19 -23.56
C PRO A 52 27.57 11.84 -24.28
N VAL A 53 26.42 11.60 -24.90
CA VAL A 53 26.19 10.50 -25.83
C VAL A 53 26.91 10.79 -27.14
N VAL A 54 27.83 9.90 -27.53
CA VAL A 54 28.51 9.99 -28.82
C VAL A 54 27.62 9.39 -29.92
N LEU A 55 26.93 10.27 -30.66
CA LEU A 55 26.10 9.86 -31.80
C LEU A 55 26.95 9.58 -33.05
N TYR A 56 28.03 10.33 -33.24
CA TYR A 56 29.02 10.12 -34.30
C TYR A 56 30.35 10.82 -33.96
N GLN A 57 31.47 10.21 -34.35
CA GLN A 57 32.81 10.77 -34.21
C GLN A 57 33.73 10.25 -35.33
N GLU A 58 34.39 11.15 -36.05
CA GLU A 58 35.44 10.84 -37.03
C GLU A 58 36.59 11.85 -36.88
N GLY A 59 37.62 11.47 -36.11
CA GLY A 59 38.69 12.40 -35.72
C GLY A 59 38.16 13.53 -34.80
N PRO A 60 38.97 14.58 -34.54
CA PRO A 60 38.61 15.61 -33.56
C PRO A 60 37.63 16.68 -34.07
N PHE A 61 37.39 16.78 -35.38
CA PHE A 61 36.66 17.90 -36.00
C PHE A 61 35.36 17.50 -36.69
N ARG A 62 35.03 16.21 -36.80
CA ARG A 62 33.77 15.72 -37.36
C ARG A 62 33.05 14.88 -36.32
N PHE A 63 32.00 15.43 -35.73
CA PHE A 63 31.30 14.77 -34.63
C PHE A 63 29.86 15.23 -34.48
N LEU A 64 29.05 14.41 -33.82
CA LEU A 64 27.74 14.74 -33.29
C LEU A 64 27.63 14.11 -31.91
N HIS A 65 27.48 14.93 -30.88
CA HIS A 65 27.25 14.51 -29.51
C HIS A 65 25.90 15.04 -29.04
N SER A 66 25.24 14.31 -28.15
CA SER A 66 24.04 14.79 -27.46
C SER A 66 24.17 14.64 -25.96
N GLU A 67 23.62 15.59 -25.22
CA GLU A 67 23.56 15.59 -23.77
C GLU A 67 22.21 16.11 -23.32
N ARG A 68 21.92 16.01 -22.01
CA ARG A 68 20.67 16.51 -21.42
C ARG A 68 19.41 15.99 -22.15
N ILE A 69 19.36 14.69 -22.44
CA ILE A 69 18.19 14.07 -23.08
C ILE A 69 16.98 14.20 -22.16
N GLN A 70 15.88 14.68 -22.73
CA GLN A 70 14.59 14.74 -22.09
C GLN A 70 13.53 14.08 -22.99
N PHE A 71 12.55 13.49 -22.32
CA PHE A 71 11.38 12.89 -22.95
C PHE A 71 10.16 13.24 -22.11
N PHE A 72 9.14 13.81 -22.74
CA PHE A 72 7.92 14.25 -22.08
C PHE A 72 6.73 14.22 -23.04
N ILE A 73 5.51 14.20 -22.50
CA ILE A 73 4.30 14.38 -23.30
C ILE A 73 3.96 15.87 -23.36
N LYS A 74 3.74 16.41 -24.56
CA LYS A 74 3.28 17.79 -24.77
C LYS A 74 2.20 17.78 -25.84
N ASN A 75 1.06 18.41 -25.55
CA ASN A 75 -0.10 18.49 -26.44
C ASN A 75 -0.54 17.12 -27.02
N GLY A 76 -0.51 16.07 -26.19
CA GLY A 76 -0.91 14.72 -26.62
C GLY A 76 0.06 14.04 -27.58
N SER A 77 1.34 14.44 -27.61
CA SER A 77 2.38 13.78 -28.40
C SER A 77 3.67 13.61 -27.58
N PRO A 78 4.38 12.48 -27.69
CA PRO A 78 5.69 12.34 -27.08
C PRO A 78 6.72 13.23 -27.78
N HIS A 79 7.44 13.98 -26.98
CA HIS A 79 8.50 14.87 -27.42
C HIS A 79 9.83 14.38 -26.87
N PHE A 80 10.82 14.32 -27.75
CA PHE A 80 12.20 14.11 -27.40
C PHE A 80 12.96 15.41 -27.63
N THR A 81 13.77 15.82 -26.66
CA THR A 81 14.72 16.92 -26.85
C THR A 81 16.06 16.56 -26.26
N CYS A 82 17.13 17.04 -26.89
CA CYS A 82 18.47 16.97 -26.35
C CYS A 82 19.26 18.22 -26.72
N HIS A 83 20.24 18.56 -25.91
CA HIS A 83 21.24 19.53 -26.30
C HIS A 83 22.30 18.83 -27.16
N GLY A 84 22.54 19.33 -28.36
CA GLY A 84 23.45 18.76 -29.34
C GLY A 84 24.69 19.63 -29.53
N ARG A 85 25.82 18.96 -29.80
CA ARG A 85 27.04 19.62 -30.28
C ARG A 85 27.52 18.91 -31.53
N ALA A 86 27.78 19.67 -32.59
CA ALA A 86 28.24 19.15 -33.85
C ALA A 86 29.46 19.92 -34.36
N GLY A 87 30.41 19.20 -34.94
CA GLY A 87 31.56 19.78 -35.61
C GLY A 87 31.67 19.27 -37.03
N LEU A 88 32.03 20.16 -37.95
CA LEU A 88 32.45 19.81 -39.31
C LEU A 88 33.75 20.54 -39.65
N GLY A 89 34.82 19.77 -39.81
CA GLY A 89 36.11 20.25 -40.30
C GLY A 89 36.76 19.24 -41.25
N PHE A 90 37.54 19.72 -42.20
CA PHE A 90 38.29 18.91 -43.17
C PHE A 90 39.78 19.20 -43.05
N LYS A 91 40.65 18.18 -43.03
CA LYS A 91 42.10 18.41 -43.03
C LYS A 91 42.53 18.88 -44.42
N PHE A 92 43.13 20.06 -44.52
CA PHE A 92 43.76 20.55 -45.74
C PHE A 92 45.23 20.90 -45.47
N LEU A 93 46.16 20.22 -46.16
CA LEU A 93 47.59 20.58 -46.20
C LEU A 93 48.31 20.76 -44.84
N GLY A 94 47.94 19.99 -43.82
CA GLY A 94 48.67 19.95 -42.54
C GLY A 94 48.47 21.16 -41.60
N MET A 95 47.62 22.12 -41.95
CA MET A 95 47.21 23.22 -41.07
C MET A 95 45.86 22.94 -40.39
N LEU A 96 45.68 23.47 -39.17
CA LEU A 96 44.43 23.39 -38.40
C LEU A 96 43.27 24.01 -39.20
N PRO A 97 42.19 23.28 -39.48
CA PRO A 97 41.16 23.78 -40.39
C PRO A 97 40.21 24.77 -39.71
N LEU A 98 39.56 25.62 -40.54
CA LEU A 98 38.28 26.24 -40.17
C LEU A 98 37.29 25.12 -39.83
N ALA A 99 36.99 24.95 -38.53
CA ALA A 99 35.96 24.04 -38.06
C ALA A 99 34.69 24.84 -37.81
N VAL A 100 33.61 24.50 -38.52
CA VAL A 100 32.28 25.01 -38.18
C VAL A 100 31.76 24.16 -37.03
N GLN A 101 31.43 24.82 -35.93
CA GLN A 101 30.83 24.19 -34.77
C GLN A 101 29.41 24.72 -34.56
N TRP A 102 28.54 23.82 -34.14
CA TRP A 102 27.18 24.13 -33.75
C TRP A 102 26.92 23.57 -32.34
N SER A 103 26.16 24.34 -31.57
CA SER A 103 25.70 24.06 -30.22
C SER A 103 24.26 24.57 -30.13
N GLY A 104 23.37 23.76 -29.58
CA GLY A 104 21.95 24.12 -29.48
C GLY A 104 21.06 22.94 -29.15
N SER A 105 19.74 23.05 -29.37
CA SER A 105 18.80 21.96 -29.09
C SER A 105 18.31 21.28 -30.36
N ILE A 106 18.02 19.98 -30.23
CA ILE A 106 17.35 19.17 -31.24
C ILE A 106 16.03 18.72 -30.63
N ASP A 107 14.93 19.15 -31.23
CA ASP A 107 13.58 18.86 -30.77
C ASP A 107 12.90 17.94 -31.79
N LEU A 108 12.27 16.86 -31.32
CA LEU A 108 11.54 15.92 -32.15
C LEU A 108 10.16 15.64 -31.59
N THR A 109 9.16 15.65 -32.47
CA THR A 109 7.82 15.13 -32.17
C THR A 109 7.72 13.71 -32.66
N LEU A 110 7.31 12.79 -31.79
CA LEU A 110 7.24 11.36 -32.06
C LEU A 110 5.79 10.89 -32.15
N SER A 111 5.56 9.81 -32.90
CA SER A 111 4.30 9.08 -32.92
C SER A 111 4.55 7.64 -32.49
N PRO A 112 3.98 7.20 -31.34
CA PRO A 112 4.12 5.83 -30.90
C PRO A 112 3.22 4.89 -31.71
N TYR A 113 3.72 3.70 -31.98
CA TYR A 113 2.93 2.63 -32.58
C TYR A 113 3.37 1.28 -32.04
N MET A 114 2.44 0.32 -32.06
CA MET A 114 2.72 -1.08 -31.78
C MET A 114 3.05 -1.80 -33.08
N ASP A 115 4.15 -2.55 -33.12
CA ASP A 115 4.43 -3.45 -34.23
C ASP A 115 3.75 -4.82 -34.06
N LYS A 116 3.85 -5.68 -35.07
CA LYS A 116 3.24 -7.02 -35.07
C LYS A 116 3.85 -7.98 -34.03
N ASP A 117 5.05 -7.67 -33.53
CA ASP A 117 5.83 -8.51 -32.63
C ASP A 117 5.69 -7.99 -31.17
N TRP A 118 4.68 -7.16 -30.89
CA TRP A 118 4.41 -6.57 -29.57
C TRP A 118 5.50 -5.61 -29.07
N HIS A 119 6.21 -4.96 -29.98
CA HIS A 119 7.12 -3.88 -29.61
C HIS A 119 6.49 -2.50 -29.79
N LEU A 120 6.55 -1.70 -28.73
CA LEU A 120 6.32 -0.27 -28.83
C LEU A 120 7.51 0.40 -29.52
N ARG A 121 7.23 1.16 -30.58
CA ARG A 121 8.22 1.91 -31.37
C ARG A 121 7.76 3.34 -31.64
N TYR A 122 8.69 4.17 -32.11
CA TYR A 122 8.41 5.55 -32.49
C TYR A 122 8.64 5.79 -33.98
N ARG A 123 7.80 6.65 -34.57
CA ARG A 123 8.08 7.34 -35.83
C ARG A 123 8.33 8.80 -35.55
N ILE A 124 9.27 9.40 -36.27
CA ILE A 124 9.51 10.84 -36.19
C ILE A 124 8.48 11.56 -37.07
N LEU A 125 7.65 12.40 -36.46
CA LEU A 125 6.68 13.24 -37.18
C LEU A 125 7.30 14.56 -37.62
N ASP A 126 8.04 15.18 -36.72
CA ASP A 126 8.71 16.45 -36.95
C ASP A 126 10.07 16.47 -36.23
N SER A 127 11.01 17.23 -36.79
CA SER A 127 12.31 17.46 -36.17
C SER A 127 12.77 18.89 -36.47
N THR A 128 13.08 19.64 -35.42
CA THR A 128 13.54 21.03 -35.52
C THR A 128 14.85 21.19 -34.75
N ILE A 129 15.75 22.05 -35.26
CA ILE A 129 17.04 22.35 -34.65
C ILE A 129 17.09 23.84 -34.32
N TYR A 130 17.51 24.16 -33.10
CA TYR A 130 17.68 25.52 -32.60
C TYR A 130 19.13 25.79 -32.21
N ASP A 131 19.59 27.03 -32.25
CA ASP A 131 20.84 27.44 -31.60
C ASP A 131 20.65 27.63 -30.09
N ASP A 132 21.73 28.01 -29.40
CA ASP A 132 21.70 28.31 -27.96
C ASP A 132 20.81 29.51 -27.60
N GLU A 133 20.41 30.36 -28.56
CA GLU A 133 19.44 31.45 -28.37
C GLU A 133 17.98 31.00 -28.60
N GLY A 134 17.76 29.73 -28.95
CA GLY A 134 16.43 29.18 -29.25
C GLY A 134 15.90 29.59 -30.63
N LYS A 135 16.75 30.11 -31.52
CA LYS A 135 16.37 30.50 -32.88
C LYS A 135 16.71 29.40 -33.87
N THR A 136 15.95 29.32 -34.97
CA THR A 136 16.31 28.44 -36.10
C THR A 136 17.55 29.02 -36.81
N PRO A 137 18.71 28.34 -36.79
CA PRO A 137 19.96 28.94 -37.28
C PRO A 137 19.99 29.05 -38.81
N ALA A 138 20.71 30.05 -39.33
CA ALA A 138 20.81 30.31 -40.77
C ALA A 138 21.66 29.27 -41.56
N ILE A 139 22.51 28.47 -40.89
CA ILE A 139 23.39 27.47 -41.52
C ILE A 139 23.33 26.17 -40.71
N THR A 140 22.42 25.26 -41.05
CA THR A 140 22.21 23.97 -40.34
C THR A 140 22.25 22.73 -41.22
N GLY A 141 22.47 22.86 -42.54
CA GLY A 141 22.40 21.72 -43.48
C GLY A 141 23.25 20.52 -43.04
N PHE A 142 24.49 20.77 -42.60
CA PHE A 142 25.37 19.69 -42.14
C PHE A 142 24.92 19.06 -40.80
N VAL A 143 24.41 19.86 -39.86
CA VAL A 143 23.90 19.35 -38.57
C VAL A 143 22.68 18.49 -38.83
N TRP A 144 21.78 18.96 -39.69
CA TRP A 144 20.60 18.23 -40.13
C TRP A 144 20.95 16.89 -40.78
N ASP A 145 21.97 16.86 -41.65
CA ASP A 145 22.47 15.62 -42.26
C ASP A 145 23.02 14.65 -41.22
N LEU A 146 23.79 15.14 -40.23
CA LEU A 146 24.29 14.30 -39.13
C LEU A 146 23.16 13.77 -38.25
N VAL A 147 22.17 14.61 -37.91
CA VAL A 147 21.00 14.22 -37.11
C VAL A 147 20.17 13.17 -37.82
N LYS A 148 19.85 13.37 -39.10
CA LYS A 148 19.13 12.39 -39.93
C LYS A 148 19.89 11.08 -40.10
N LYS A 149 21.22 11.11 -40.15
CA LYS A 149 22.04 9.93 -40.36
C LYS A 149 22.32 9.15 -39.07
N PHE A 150 22.43 9.82 -37.93
CA PHE A 150 22.94 9.21 -36.70
C PHE A 150 21.99 9.26 -35.52
N LEU A 151 21.13 10.27 -35.40
CA LEU A 151 20.15 10.36 -34.30
C LEU A 151 18.81 9.72 -34.70
N HIS A 152 18.22 10.14 -35.83
CA HIS A 152 16.91 9.64 -36.28
C HIS A 152 16.87 8.10 -36.35
N PRO A 153 17.86 7.39 -36.94
CA PRO A 153 17.81 5.94 -37.02
C PRO A 153 17.99 5.26 -35.66
N ARG A 154 18.65 5.90 -34.68
CA ARG A 154 18.75 5.36 -33.32
C ARG A 154 17.41 5.46 -32.59
N LEU A 155 16.71 6.60 -32.73
CA LEU A 155 15.38 6.79 -32.16
C LEU A 155 14.33 5.89 -32.80
N GLU A 156 14.33 5.73 -34.13
CA GLU A 156 13.38 4.83 -34.81
C GLU A 156 13.69 3.34 -34.61
N LYS A 157 14.93 2.99 -34.25
CA LYS A 157 15.31 1.64 -33.81
C LYS A 157 14.97 1.36 -32.35
N PHE A 158 14.56 2.37 -31.57
CA PHE A 158 14.08 2.15 -30.21
C PHE A 158 12.91 1.16 -30.24
N SER A 159 12.96 0.19 -29.33
CA SER A 159 11.98 -0.88 -29.25
C SER A 159 11.81 -1.25 -27.78
N LEU A 160 10.58 -1.18 -27.28
CA LEU A 160 10.22 -1.66 -25.95
C LEU A 160 9.31 -2.88 -26.10
N ASP A 161 9.80 -4.04 -25.66
CA ASP A 161 9.06 -5.31 -25.72
C ASP A 161 7.95 -5.33 -24.67
N LEU A 162 6.71 -5.39 -25.14
CA LEU A 162 5.51 -5.50 -24.30
C LEU A 162 4.90 -6.91 -24.33
N SER A 163 5.53 -7.88 -25.00
CA SER A 163 5.07 -9.26 -25.03
C SER A 163 5.08 -9.88 -23.64
N LEU A 164 6.12 -9.63 -22.83
CA LEU A 164 6.22 -10.13 -21.47
C LEU A 164 5.15 -9.53 -20.54
N PRO A 165 4.97 -8.19 -20.44
CA PRO A 165 3.86 -7.60 -19.69
C PRO A 165 2.49 -8.15 -20.10
N GLN A 166 2.25 -8.35 -21.40
CA GLN A 166 1.00 -8.93 -21.88
C GLN A 166 0.82 -10.38 -21.43
N GLN A 167 1.85 -11.21 -21.53
CA GLN A 167 1.80 -12.61 -21.10
C GLN A 167 1.54 -12.73 -19.60
N GLU A 168 2.12 -11.84 -18.80
CA GLU A 168 1.87 -11.82 -17.35
C GLU A 168 0.44 -11.41 -17.01
N ILE A 169 -0.08 -10.35 -17.65
CA ILE A 169 -1.49 -9.95 -17.48
C ILE A 169 -2.42 -11.13 -17.80
N VAL A 170 -2.25 -11.76 -18.97
CA VAL A 170 -3.07 -12.91 -19.37
C VAL A 170 -2.91 -14.09 -18.40
N GLY A 171 -1.69 -14.37 -17.94
CA GLY A 171 -1.43 -15.43 -16.99
C GLY A 171 -2.10 -15.19 -15.63
N ILE A 172 -2.15 -13.93 -15.18
CA ILE A 172 -2.84 -13.55 -13.94
C ILE A 172 -4.35 -13.68 -14.10
N LEU A 173 -4.93 -13.22 -15.22
CA LEU A 173 -6.36 -13.38 -15.49
C LEU A 173 -6.76 -14.86 -15.42
N ARG A 174 -5.96 -15.76 -16.00
CA ARG A 174 -6.17 -17.22 -15.91
C ARG A 174 -6.07 -17.75 -14.49
N ALA A 175 -5.08 -17.30 -13.72
CA ALA A 175 -4.88 -17.78 -12.36
C ALA A 175 -6.00 -17.33 -11.39
N CYS A 176 -6.68 -16.23 -11.72
CA CYS A 176 -7.82 -15.71 -10.96
C CYS A 176 -9.19 -16.26 -11.44
N SER A 177 -9.23 -17.15 -12.45
CA SER A 177 -10.49 -17.77 -12.88
C SER A 177 -10.81 -19.08 -12.15
N SER A 178 -12.09 -19.36 -11.92
CA SER A 178 -12.53 -20.66 -11.41
C SER A 178 -12.48 -21.75 -12.50
N GLU A 179 -12.50 -23.02 -12.10
CA GLU A 179 -12.60 -24.15 -13.04
C GLU A 179 -13.87 -24.08 -13.91
N THR A 180 -14.96 -23.53 -13.39
CA THR A 180 -16.24 -23.39 -14.09
C THR A 180 -16.26 -22.27 -15.13
N GLU A 181 -15.47 -21.22 -14.91
CA GLU A 181 -15.37 -20.05 -15.81
C GLU A 181 -14.19 -20.13 -16.77
N ALA A 182 -13.25 -21.07 -16.56
CA ALA A 182 -12.01 -21.18 -17.31
C ALA A 182 -12.22 -21.29 -18.83
N GLU A 183 -13.21 -22.07 -19.28
CA GLU A 183 -13.51 -22.21 -20.72
C GLU A 183 -14.04 -20.90 -21.33
N GLN A 184 -14.86 -20.17 -20.58
CA GLN A 184 -15.40 -18.88 -21.01
C GLN A 184 -14.31 -17.80 -21.00
N LEU A 185 -13.43 -17.79 -20.00
CA LEU A 185 -12.28 -16.88 -19.99
C LEU A 185 -11.34 -17.18 -21.17
N GLU A 186 -11.06 -18.44 -21.47
CA GLU A 186 -10.21 -18.80 -22.61
C GLU A 186 -10.82 -18.36 -23.95
N SER A 187 -12.15 -18.42 -24.11
CA SER A 187 -12.80 -17.92 -25.32
C SER A 187 -12.61 -16.40 -25.47
N VAL A 188 -12.76 -15.65 -24.37
CA VAL A 188 -12.51 -14.20 -24.32
C VAL A 188 -11.05 -13.88 -24.61
N LEU A 189 -10.10 -14.55 -23.96
CA LEU A 189 -8.66 -14.33 -24.12
C LEU A 189 -8.17 -14.60 -25.55
N ARG A 190 -8.80 -15.52 -26.29
CA ARG A 190 -8.50 -15.77 -27.72
C ARG A 190 -8.84 -14.59 -28.64
N THR A 191 -9.71 -13.69 -28.20
CA THR A 191 -10.08 -12.48 -28.95
C THR A 191 -9.14 -11.30 -28.71
N LEU A 192 -8.15 -11.46 -27.82
CA LEU A 192 -7.21 -10.43 -27.42
C LEU A 192 -6.51 -9.82 -28.64
N ARG A 193 -6.64 -8.50 -28.78
CA ARG A 193 -5.97 -7.71 -29.81
C ARG A 193 -5.53 -6.36 -29.28
N VAL A 194 -4.48 -5.80 -29.88
CA VAL A 194 -4.03 -4.45 -29.54
C VAL A 194 -4.96 -3.43 -30.21
N GLY A 195 -5.47 -2.49 -29.43
CA GLY A 195 -6.24 -1.34 -29.91
C GLY A 195 -5.35 -0.21 -30.44
N ALA A 196 -5.97 0.88 -30.87
CA ALA A 196 -5.22 2.06 -31.27
C ALA A 196 -4.47 2.65 -30.06
N VAL A 197 -3.15 2.82 -30.20
CA VAL A 197 -2.30 3.43 -29.16
C VAL A 197 -2.80 4.84 -28.88
N ARG A 198 -3.00 5.15 -27.59
CA ARG A 198 -3.45 6.46 -27.11
C ARG A 198 -2.36 7.11 -26.27
N ILE A 199 -2.44 8.42 -26.14
CA ILE A 199 -1.53 9.22 -25.31
C ILE A 199 -2.40 10.03 -24.38
N ASP A 200 -2.08 9.99 -23.09
CA ASP A 200 -2.73 10.79 -22.06
C ASP A 200 -1.70 11.65 -21.31
N SER A 201 -2.12 12.28 -20.22
CA SER A 201 -1.23 13.11 -19.38
C SER A 201 -0.14 12.31 -18.67
N PHE A 202 -0.30 11.00 -18.51
CA PHE A 202 0.57 10.14 -17.72
C PHE A 202 1.57 9.36 -18.60
N GLY A 203 1.22 9.09 -19.86
CA GLY A 203 2.12 8.51 -20.83
C GLY A 203 1.42 7.94 -22.06
N ILE A 204 1.82 6.72 -22.43
CA ILE A 204 1.29 6.01 -23.60
C ILE A 204 0.42 4.86 -23.10
N VAL A 205 -0.83 4.82 -23.55
CA VAL A 205 -1.76 3.72 -23.28
C VAL A 205 -1.83 2.82 -24.50
N VAL A 206 -1.55 1.54 -24.30
CA VAL A 206 -1.74 0.47 -25.29
C VAL A 206 -3.00 -0.30 -24.90
N PRO A 207 -4.16 -0.06 -25.53
CA PRO A 207 -5.38 -0.75 -25.15
C PRO A 207 -5.30 -2.23 -25.54
N LEU A 208 -5.60 -3.12 -24.60
CA LEU A 208 -5.81 -4.54 -24.85
C LEU A 208 -7.31 -4.76 -25.00
N LEU A 209 -7.76 -5.05 -26.22
CA LEU A 209 -9.17 -5.24 -26.52
C LEU A 209 -9.53 -6.71 -26.44
N LEU A 210 -10.53 -7.01 -25.64
CA LEU A 210 -11.16 -8.32 -25.49
C LEU A 210 -12.62 -8.22 -25.90
N THR A 211 -13.18 -9.32 -26.39
CA THR A 211 -14.59 -9.42 -26.74
C THR A 211 -15.28 -10.32 -25.72
N VAL A 212 -16.30 -9.80 -25.06
CA VAL A 212 -17.10 -10.51 -24.07
C VAL A 212 -18.54 -10.57 -24.58
N ASP A 213 -19.22 -11.68 -24.39
CA ASP A 213 -20.64 -11.81 -24.74
C ASP A 213 -21.49 -10.89 -23.83
N ASP A 214 -22.36 -10.02 -24.39
CA ASP A 214 -23.32 -9.20 -23.62
C ASP A 214 -24.44 -10.08 -23.06
N ASN A 215 -24.12 -10.95 -22.11
CA ASN A 215 -25.15 -11.50 -21.25
C ASN A 215 -25.05 -10.80 -19.89
N PRO A 216 -25.77 -9.67 -19.67
CA PRO A 216 -25.86 -9.12 -18.33
C PRO A 216 -26.50 -10.20 -17.45
N PRO A 217 -25.87 -10.63 -16.35
CA PRO A 217 -26.57 -11.49 -15.41
C PRO A 217 -27.82 -10.73 -14.96
N ALA A 218 -28.96 -11.43 -14.94
CA ALA A 218 -30.12 -10.98 -14.21
C ALA A 218 -29.61 -10.63 -12.80
N ALA A 219 -29.80 -9.38 -12.37
CA ALA A 219 -29.41 -8.90 -11.05
C ALA A 219 -29.62 -10.03 -10.04
N THR A 220 -28.51 -10.59 -9.53
CA THR A 220 -28.53 -11.73 -8.62
C THR A 220 -29.59 -11.44 -7.58
N ALA A 221 -30.61 -12.30 -7.52
CA ALA A 221 -31.67 -12.19 -6.53
C ALA A 221 -31.00 -11.92 -5.19
N ARG A 222 -31.43 -10.85 -4.49
CA ARG A 222 -30.88 -10.51 -3.17
C ARG A 222 -30.82 -11.80 -2.38
N LEU A 223 -29.60 -12.26 -2.11
CA LEU A 223 -29.40 -13.34 -1.17
C LEU A 223 -30.07 -12.89 0.13
N PRO A 224 -30.74 -13.81 0.86
CA PRO A 224 -31.31 -13.47 2.15
C PRO A 224 -30.24 -12.74 2.98
N GLU A 225 -30.61 -11.72 3.76
CA GLU A 225 -29.70 -11.13 4.74
C GLU A 225 -29.21 -12.27 5.64
N GLU A 226 -27.95 -12.67 5.46
CA GLU A 226 -27.33 -13.69 6.29
C GLU A 226 -27.12 -13.11 7.68
N THR A 227 -27.37 -13.92 8.70
CA THR A 227 -27.09 -13.52 10.09
C THR A 227 -25.61 -13.24 10.27
N PRO A 228 -25.22 -12.24 11.09
CA PRO A 228 -23.81 -12.00 11.41
C PRO A 228 -23.11 -13.28 11.88
N LEU A 229 -21.87 -13.48 11.42
CA LEU A 229 -21.07 -14.67 11.69
C LEU A 229 -20.92 -14.91 13.20
N VAL A 230 -21.06 -16.17 13.63
CA VAL A 230 -20.69 -16.56 14.99
C VAL A 230 -19.16 -16.58 15.15
N PRO A 231 -18.61 -16.55 16.38
CA PRO A 231 -17.16 -16.48 16.58
C PRO A 231 -16.36 -17.56 15.84
N GLU A 232 -16.85 -18.80 15.76
CA GLU A 232 -16.17 -19.86 15.00
C GLU A 232 -16.15 -19.59 13.48
N GLU A 233 -17.22 -19.01 12.95
CA GLU A 233 -17.32 -18.63 11.54
C GLU A 233 -16.43 -17.42 11.22
N ILE A 234 -16.27 -16.48 12.17
CA ILE A 234 -15.31 -15.37 12.05
C ILE A 234 -13.88 -15.90 11.94
N GLU A 235 -13.48 -16.88 12.76
CA GLU A 235 -12.14 -17.47 12.71
C GLU A 235 -11.91 -18.24 11.39
N ALA A 236 -12.90 -19.02 10.94
CA ALA A 236 -12.82 -19.70 9.64
C ALA A 236 -12.72 -18.72 8.47
N PHE A 237 -13.48 -17.61 8.53
CA PHE A 237 -13.43 -16.56 7.54
C PHE A 237 -12.08 -15.82 7.55
N GLN A 238 -11.55 -15.48 8.73
CA GLN A 238 -10.22 -14.86 8.85
C GLN A 238 -9.16 -15.71 8.17
N LYS A 239 -9.24 -17.04 8.31
CA LYS A 239 -8.35 -17.98 7.63
C LYS A 239 -8.43 -17.91 6.10
N VAL A 240 -9.61 -17.68 5.54
CA VAL A 240 -9.80 -17.46 4.10
C VAL A 240 -9.13 -16.17 3.63
N MET A 241 -8.98 -15.18 4.52
CA MET A 241 -8.36 -13.88 4.22
C MET A 241 -6.84 -13.84 4.45
N GLU A 242 -6.25 -14.83 5.12
CA GLU A 242 -4.79 -14.93 5.34
C GLU A 242 -3.97 -14.79 4.05
N PRO A 243 -4.33 -15.43 2.91
CA PRO A 243 -3.61 -15.25 1.65
C PRO A 243 -3.58 -13.79 1.17
N TRP A 244 -4.68 -13.06 1.33
CA TRP A 244 -4.75 -11.66 0.94
C TRP A 244 -3.87 -10.79 1.84
N ASP A 245 -3.91 -11.01 3.14
CA ASP A 245 -3.06 -10.30 4.09
C ASP A 245 -1.56 -10.54 3.81
N ALA A 246 -1.19 -11.81 3.59
CA ALA A 246 0.18 -12.19 3.27
C ALA A 246 0.65 -11.54 1.96
N PHE A 247 -0.19 -11.56 0.92
CA PHE A 247 0.05 -10.83 -0.33
C PHE A 247 0.30 -9.33 -0.09
N LEU A 248 -0.57 -8.67 0.68
CA LEU A 248 -0.46 -7.24 0.92
C LEU A 248 0.83 -6.91 1.70
N VAL A 249 1.16 -7.71 2.71
CA VAL A 249 2.43 -7.59 3.45
C VAL A 249 3.62 -7.77 2.52
N PHE A 250 3.60 -8.78 1.66
CA PHE A 250 4.67 -9.03 0.68
C PHE A 250 4.90 -7.83 -0.24
N VAL A 251 3.82 -7.28 -0.81
CA VAL A 251 3.89 -6.12 -1.71
C VAL A 251 4.38 -4.88 -0.97
N VAL A 252 3.86 -4.62 0.23
CA VAL A 252 4.22 -3.47 1.06
C VAL A 252 5.69 -3.54 1.49
N LYS A 253 6.18 -4.71 1.89
CA LYS A 253 7.60 -4.94 2.23
C LYS A 253 8.52 -4.62 1.06
N ASN A 254 8.21 -5.17 -0.11
CA ASN A 254 9.01 -4.98 -1.32
C ASN A 254 8.98 -3.54 -1.82
N ALA A 255 7.80 -2.92 -1.86
CA ALA A 255 7.65 -1.52 -2.24
C ALA A 255 8.38 -0.58 -1.27
N ALA A 256 8.25 -0.79 0.05
CA ALA A 256 8.91 0.04 1.04
C ALA A 256 10.44 -0.11 1.01
N ALA A 257 10.95 -1.30 0.69
CA ALA A 257 12.38 -1.54 0.50
C ALA A 257 12.92 -0.79 -0.73
N ASP A 258 12.17 -0.79 -1.84
CA ASP A 258 12.56 -0.10 -3.08
C ASP A 258 12.41 1.43 -3.00
N PHE A 259 11.50 1.93 -2.16
CA PHE A 259 11.24 3.36 -2.02
C PHE A 259 12.23 4.00 -1.04
N VAL A 260 12.98 4.99 -1.54
CA VAL A 260 14.00 5.73 -0.75
C VAL A 260 13.38 6.76 0.20
N ASP A 261 12.12 7.15 -0.01
CA ASP A 261 11.44 8.23 0.70
C ASP A 261 10.63 7.73 1.92
N ALA A 262 10.90 8.31 3.09
CA ALA A 262 10.21 7.95 4.33
C ALA A 262 8.71 8.27 4.32
N GLY A 263 8.30 9.33 3.60
CA GLY A 263 6.89 9.67 3.43
C GLY A 263 6.12 8.58 2.69
N MET A 264 6.68 8.06 1.59
CA MET A 264 6.06 6.95 0.85
C MET A 264 5.98 5.66 1.66
N ARG A 265 7.00 5.34 2.48
CA ARG A 265 6.93 4.19 3.39
C ARG A 265 5.79 4.36 4.39
N GLU A 266 5.61 5.57 4.91
CA GLU A 266 4.49 5.86 5.82
C GLU A 266 3.11 5.80 5.14
N GLU A 267 3.00 6.08 3.84
CA GLU A 267 1.77 5.84 3.07
C GLU A 267 1.49 4.35 2.88
N LEU A 268 2.51 3.54 2.59
CA LEU A 268 2.39 2.08 2.50
C LEU A 268 2.02 1.44 3.84
N PHE A 269 2.59 1.93 4.94
CA PHE A 269 2.20 1.52 6.29
C PHE A 269 0.72 1.83 6.55
N ASP A 270 0.28 3.04 6.22
CA ASP A 270 -1.11 3.44 6.39
C ASP A 270 -2.06 2.60 5.56
N LEU A 271 -1.70 2.25 4.32
CA LEU A 271 -2.46 1.33 3.48
C LEU A 271 -2.61 -0.04 4.15
N LEU A 272 -1.50 -0.65 4.61
CA LEU A 272 -1.51 -1.96 5.26
C LEU A 272 -2.42 -1.97 6.49
N ILE A 273 -2.21 -1.02 7.39
CA ILE A 273 -2.99 -0.92 8.63
C ILE A 273 -4.46 -0.60 8.31
N SER A 274 -4.73 0.33 7.39
CA SER A 274 -6.10 0.68 7.00
C SER A 274 -6.85 -0.51 6.41
N SER A 275 -6.22 -1.29 5.54
CA SER A 275 -6.83 -2.47 4.90
C SER A 275 -7.25 -3.50 5.96
N ARG A 276 -6.39 -3.75 6.95
CA ARG A 276 -6.70 -4.68 8.05
C ARG A 276 -7.82 -4.16 8.97
N TYR A 277 -7.83 -2.86 9.29
CA TYR A 277 -8.92 -2.27 10.09
C TYR A 277 -10.28 -2.32 9.39
N GLN A 278 -10.32 -2.20 8.06
CA GLN A 278 -11.56 -2.24 7.31
C GLN A 278 -12.26 -3.61 7.34
N LEU A 279 -11.51 -4.69 7.55
CA LEU A 279 -12.08 -6.02 7.69
C LEU A 279 -12.85 -6.17 9.01
N LEU A 280 -12.40 -5.53 10.09
CA LEU A 280 -12.99 -5.71 11.43
C LEU A 280 -14.51 -5.47 11.51
N PRO A 281 -15.07 -4.34 11.04
CA PRO A 281 -16.51 -4.11 11.12
C PRO A 281 -17.35 -5.04 10.22
N ILE A 282 -16.76 -5.58 9.15
CA ILE A 282 -17.40 -6.58 8.29
C ILE A 282 -17.54 -7.90 9.07
N LEU A 283 -16.48 -8.30 9.76
CA LEU A 283 -16.46 -9.53 10.57
C LEU A 283 -17.45 -9.48 11.73
N THR A 284 -17.60 -8.32 12.38
CA THR A 284 -18.47 -8.17 13.55
C THR A 284 -19.93 -7.88 13.19
N GLY A 285 -20.23 -7.59 11.92
CA GLY A 285 -21.57 -7.21 11.46
C GLY A 285 -21.99 -5.80 11.90
N ASP A 286 -21.04 -4.94 12.27
CA ASP A 286 -21.31 -3.58 12.78
C ASP A 286 -21.62 -2.55 11.67
N VAL A 287 -21.43 -2.92 10.40
CA VAL A 287 -21.72 -2.08 9.23
C VAL A 287 -22.85 -2.72 8.41
N PRO A 288 -23.90 -1.96 8.03
CA PRO A 288 -24.91 -2.46 7.10
C PRO A 288 -24.24 -2.88 5.79
N VAL A 289 -24.52 -4.10 5.32
CA VAL A 289 -24.04 -4.58 4.02
C VAL A 289 -24.65 -3.69 2.94
N GLU A 290 -23.83 -2.83 2.31
CA GLU A 290 -24.24 -2.12 1.11
C GLU A 290 -24.61 -3.13 0.01
N PRO A 291 -25.47 -2.78 -0.97
CA PRO A 291 -25.80 -3.69 -2.06
C PRO A 291 -24.54 -4.09 -2.84
N GLY A 292 -24.08 -5.33 -2.68
CA GLY A 292 -22.87 -5.86 -3.32
C GLY A 292 -22.05 -6.76 -2.40
N ASP A 293 -20.89 -7.23 -2.86
CA ASP A 293 -19.93 -7.97 -2.05
C ASP A 293 -18.96 -6.98 -1.36
N PRO A 294 -19.03 -6.80 -0.03
CA PRO A 294 -18.18 -5.84 0.68
C PRO A 294 -16.69 -6.20 0.63
N LEU A 295 -16.33 -7.46 0.47
CA LEU A 295 -14.93 -7.90 0.38
C LEU A 295 -14.32 -7.52 -0.96
N ARG A 296 -15.10 -7.69 -2.02
CA ARG A 296 -14.73 -7.22 -3.36
C ARG A 296 -14.51 -5.70 -3.38
N ALA A 297 -15.37 -4.94 -2.71
CA ALA A 297 -15.19 -3.49 -2.56
C ALA A 297 -13.88 -3.14 -1.82
N LEU A 298 -13.58 -3.82 -0.71
CA LEU A 298 -12.33 -3.62 0.03
C LEU A 298 -11.09 -3.90 -0.81
N PHE A 299 -11.11 -4.96 -1.62
CA PHE A 299 -10.01 -5.26 -2.52
C PHE A 299 -9.79 -4.11 -3.51
N ILE A 300 -10.86 -3.67 -4.18
CA ILE A 300 -10.77 -2.61 -5.19
C ILE A 300 -10.25 -1.32 -4.57
N GLU A 301 -10.70 -0.97 -3.37
CA GLU A 301 -10.22 0.21 -2.64
C GLU A 301 -8.74 0.09 -2.26
N ALA A 302 -8.32 -1.03 -1.65
CA ALA A 302 -6.94 -1.25 -1.27
C ALA A 302 -6.01 -1.26 -2.50
N TRP A 303 -6.48 -1.82 -3.61
CA TRP A 303 -5.79 -1.77 -4.89
C TRP A 303 -5.61 -0.33 -5.40
N GLN A 304 -6.69 0.46 -5.41
CA GLN A 304 -6.64 1.85 -5.89
C GLN A 304 -5.68 2.70 -5.04
N GLU A 305 -5.69 2.55 -3.72
CA GLU A 305 -4.77 3.24 -2.83
C GLU A 305 -3.31 2.82 -3.11
N LEU A 306 -3.03 1.52 -3.18
CA LEU A 306 -1.70 1.00 -3.51
C LEU A 306 -1.20 1.54 -4.86
N ARG A 307 -2.07 1.52 -5.87
CA ARG A 307 -1.76 2.04 -7.20
C ARG A 307 -1.34 3.51 -7.15
N ILE A 308 -2.08 4.35 -6.41
CA ILE A 308 -1.78 5.78 -6.26
C ILE A 308 -0.42 5.99 -5.57
N ILE A 309 -0.11 5.20 -4.54
CA ILE A 309 1.18 5.28 -3.85
C ILE A 309 2.34 4.96 -4.80
N ILE A 310 2.22 3.86 -5.56
CA ILE A 310 3.21 3.48 -6.59
C ILE A 310 3.29 4.57 -7.69
N GLU A 311 2.17 5.17 -8.07
CA GLU A 311 2.11 6.32 -8.99
C GLU A 311 2.98 7.48 -8.55
N HIS A 312 2.72 7.99 -7.35
CA HIS A 312 3.49 9.10 -6.83
C HIS A 312 4.98 8.74 -6.65
N ALA A 313 5.31 7.49 -6.30
CA ALA A 313 6.69 7.05 -6.13
C ALA A 313 7.45 7.07 -7.47
N GLU A 314 6.81 6.62 -8.55
CA GLU A 314 7.39 6.66 -9.89
C GLU A 314 7.55 8.07 -10.44
N GLU A 315 6.57 8.96 -10.21
CA GLU A 315 6.62 10.36 -10.63
C GLU A 315 7.79 11.10 -9.99
N ARG A 316 8.05 10.82 -8.72
CA ARG A 316 9.18 11.38 -7.96
C ARG A 316 10.52 10.69 -8.29
N GLY A 317 10.52 9.68 -9.15
CA GLY A 317 11.73 8.94 -9.53
C GLY A 317 12.31 8.08 -8.39
N LEU A 318 11.48 7.71 -7.41
CA LEU A 318 11.89 7.00 -6.20
C LEU A 318 11.99 5.48 -6.39
N VAL A 319 11.46 4.95 -7.49
CA VAL A 319 11.59 3.54 -7.88
C VAL A 319 12.92 3.34 -8.59
N GLN A 320 13.95 2.98 -7.82
CA GLN A 320 15.35 2.85 -8.27
C GLN A 320 15.54 1.57 -9.10
N GLU A 321 14.94 0.45 -8.67
CA GLU A 321 15.13 -0.85 -9.29
C GLU A 321 13.97 -1.24 -10.21
N GLN A 322 14.33 -1.79 -11.38
CA GLN A 322 13.45 -2.53 -12.29
C GLN A 322 12.02 -1.98 -12.46
N PRO A 323 11.84 -0.73 -12.92
CA PRO A 323 10.54 -0.06 -13.04
C PRO A 323 9.53 -0.76 -13.94
N LEU A 324 10.00 -1.62 -14.84
CA LEU A 324 9.12 -2.46 -15.67
C LEU A 324 8.33 -3.48 -14.82
N ARG A 325 8.85 -3.90 -13.67
CA ARG A 325 8.17 -4.80 -12.73
C ARG A 325 6.94 -4.13 -12.12
N TYR A 326 7.10 -2.92 -11.57
CA TYR A 326 5.99 -2.13 -11.04
C TYR A 326 4.94 -1.80 -12.10
N VAL A 327 5.36 -1.49 -13.32
CA VAL A 327 4.44 -1.30 -14.45
C VAL A 327 3.67 -2.58 -14.74
N THR A 328 4.32 -3.74 -14.79
CA THR A 328 3.64 -5.03 -15.02
C THR A 328 2.67 -5.36 -13.88
N PHE A 329 3.12 -5.17 -12.63
CA PHE A 329 2.34 -5.39 -11.43
C PHE A 329 1.08 -4.49 -11.39
N VAL A 330 1.22 -3.19 -11.67
CA VAL A 330 0.11 -2.23 -11.72
C VAL A 330 -0.86 -2.54 -12.84
N ASN A 331 -0.37 -2.79 -14.05
CA ASN A 331 -1.26 -3.09 -15.16
C ASN A 331 -2.01 -4.42 -14.99
N ALA A 332 -1.43 -5.39 -14.29
CA ALA A 332 -2.13 -6.63 -13.94
C ALA A 332 -3.32 -6.39 -12.98
N GLY A 333 -3.12 -5.58 -11.93
CA GLY A 333 -4.22 -5.21 -11.03
C GLY A 333 -5.30 -4.38 -11.71
N ASP A 334 -4.90 -3.42 -12.55
CA ASP A 334 -5.85 -2.62 -13.35
C ASP A 334 -6.65 -3.49 -14.33
N ALA A 335 -6.01 -4.50 -14.93
CA ALA A 335 -6.69 -5.47 -15.80
C ALA A 335 -7.72 -6.30 -15.02
N LEU A 336 -7.38 -6.75 -13.81
CA LEU A 336 -8.31 -7.47 -12.94
C LEU A 336 -9.53 -6.61 -12.57
N VAL A 337 -9.32 -5.35 -12.15
CA VAL A 337 -10.42 -4.43 -11.83
C VAL A 337 -11.26 -4.07 -13.06
N ALA A 338 -10.64 -3.92 -14.24
CA ALA A 338 -11.36 -3.65 -15.48
C ALA A 338 -12.22 -4.84 -15.92
N LEU A 339 -11.70 -6.07 -15.83
CA LEU A 339 -12.46 -7.30 -16.10
C LEU A 339 -13.62 -7.44 -15.12
N ASP A 340 -13.33 -7.26 -13.83
CA ASP A 340 -14.30 -7.32 -12.74
C ASP A 340 -15.50 -6.36 -12.95
N LYS A 341 -15.21 -5.14 -13.40
CA LYS A 341 -16.24 -4.14 -13.74
C LYS A 341 -17.05 -4.49 -14.99
N ALA A 342 -16.42 -5.05 -16.01
CA ALA A 342 -17.05 -5.29 -17.31
C ALA A 342 -17.83 -6.61 -17.37
N ALA A 343 -17.34 -7.64 -16.68
CA ALA A 343 -17.94 -8.96 -16.64
C ALA A 343 -17.82 -9.55 -15.23
N PRO A 344 -18.67 -9.16 -14.26
CA PRO A 344 -18.60 -9.61 -12.88
C PRO A 344 -18.59 -11.14 -12.67
N GLU A 345 -19.27 -11.89 -13.56
CA GLU A 345 -19.29 -13.37 -13.57
C GLU A 345 -17.95 -13.98 -14.01
N LEU A 346 -17.19 -13.26 -14.83
CA LEU A 346 -15.80 -13.57 -15.19
C LEU A 346 -14.80 -12.82 -14.30
N GLY A 347 -15.32 -12.06 -13.34
CA GLY A 347 -14.62 -11.10 -12.52
C GLY A 347 -13.78 -11.75 -11.43
N MET A 348 -13.25 -10.94 -10.53
CA MET A 348 -12.22 -11.38 -9.60
C MET A 348 -12.71 -12.45 -8.63
N ARG A 349 -12.24 -13.68 -8.81
CA ARG A 349 -12.07 -14.63 -7.71
C ARG A 349 -10.60 -14.63 -7.34
N ILE A 350 -10.27 -13.93 -6.27
CA ILE A 350 -8.90 -13.85 -5.79
C ILE A 350 -8.50 -15.23 -5.25
N SER A 351 -7.84 -16.02 -6.10
CA SER A 351 -7.28 -17.32 -5.71
C SER A 351 -5.89 -17.14 -5.13
N SER A 352 -5.47 -18.04 -4.24
CA SER A 352 -4.09 -18.03 -3.72
C SER A 352 -3.06 -18.19 -4.84
N GLU A 353 -3.35 -18.95 -5.89
CA GLU A 353 -2.41 -19.09 -7.01
C GLU A 353 -2.31 -17.79 -7.83
N GLY A 354 -3.44 -17.11 -8.04
CA GLY A 354 -3.50 -15.78 -8.66
C GLY A 354 -2.69 -14.75 -7.89
N LEU A 355 -2.85 -14.70 -6.56
CA LEU A 355 -2.07 -13.80 -5.70
C LEU A 355 -0.57 -14.12 -5.73
N ARG A 356 -0.16 -15.39 -5.69
CA ARG A 356 1.26 -15.78 -5.83
C ARG A 356 1.84 -15.33 -7.15
N ARG A 357 1.13 -15.61 -8.25
CA ARG A 357 1.58 -15.22 -9.59
C ARG A 357 1.70 -13.70 -9.70
N TRP A 358 0.73 -12.97 -9.16
CA TRP A 358 0.75 -11.52 -9.17
C TRP A 358 1.91 -10.96 -8.35
N ALA A 359 2.12 -11.43 -7.12
CA ALA A 359 3.25 -11.04 -6.28
C ALA A 359 4.61 -11.30 -6.95
N ARG A 360 4.76 -12.43 -7.66
CA ARG A 360 5.98 -12.76 -8.40
C ARG A 360 6.27 -11.84 -9.58
N THR A 361 5.31 -11.05 -10.07
CA THR A 361 5.62 -10.00 -11.05
C THR A 361 6.47 -8.87 -10.43
N LEU A 362 6.33 -8.65 -9.12
CA LEU A 362 7.10 -7.67 -8.36
C LEU A 362 8.48 -8.22 -7.96
N GLN A 363 8.53 -9.48 -7.53
CA GLN A 363 9.78 -10.18 -7.22
C GLN A 363 9.84 -11.59 -7.86
N PRO A 364 10.29 -11.69 -9.11
CA PRO A 364 10.34 -12.98 -9.83
C PRO A 364 11.46 -13.91 -9.36
N THR A 365 12.44 -13.39 -8.62
CA THR A 365 13.66 -14.12 -8.21
C THR A 365 13.67 -14.52 -6.73
N GLU A 366 12.67 -14.08 -5.96
CA GLU A 366 12.56 -14.41 -4.55
C GLU A 366 12.00 -15.83 -4.38
N GLY A 367 12.68 -16.64 -3.57
CA GLY A 367 12.34 -18.07 -3.38
C GLY A 367 11.30 -18.32 -2.29
N GLU A 368 10.95 -17.30 -1.49
CA GLU A 368 9.94 -17.38 -0.44
C GLU A 368 8.54 -17.43 -1.04
N ASP A 369 7.59 -18.10 -0.37
CA ASP A 369 6.18 -18.07 -0.79
C ASP A 369 5.61 -16.67 -0.46
N PRO A 370 5.15 -15.88 -1.46
CA PRO A 370 4.57 -14.57 -1.20
C PRO A 370 3.32 -14.58 -0.33
N LEU A 371 2.71 -15.76 -0.14
CA LEU A 371 1.55 -15.96 0.72
C LEU A 371 1.86 -16.71 2.01
N GLN A 372 3.14 -16.81 2.40
CA GLN A 372 3.50 -17.34 3.71
C GLN A 372 2.81 -16.48 4.78
N PHE A 373 1.97 -17.14 5.58
CA PHE A 373 1.26 -16.53 6.68
C PHE A 373 1.72 -17.16 7.98
N ASP A 374 2.28 -16.35 8.86
CA ASP A 374 2.66 -16.71 10.21
C ASP A 374 2.36 -15.55 11.18
N TRP A 375 2.45 -15.87 12.46
CA TRP A 375 2.22 -14.95 13.57
C TRP A 375 3.51 -14.37 14.14
N ASP A 376 4.64 -14.71 13.53
CA ASP A 376 5.95 -14.31 14.03
C ASP A 376 6.15 -12.81 13.81
N VAL A 377 6.98 -12.22 14.66
CA VAL A 377 7.41 -10.83 14.47
C VAL A 377 8.34 -10.78 13.27
N ASP A 378 8.04 -9.89 12.31
CA ASP A 378 8.82 -9.69 11.10
C ASP A 378 9.82 -8.53 11.31
N PRO A 379 11.13 -8.80 11.44
CA PRO A 379 12.12 -7.76 11.69
C PRO A 379 12.21 -6.74 10.55
N MET A 380 11.93 -7.17 9.31
CA MET A 380 11.98 -6.28 8.15
C MET A 380 10.80 -5.31 8.15
N LEU A 381 9.58 -5.76 8.50
CA LEU A 381 8.45 -4.83 8.70
C LEU A 381 8.77 -3.78 9.77
N ARG A 382 9.36 -4.21 10.89
CA ARG A 382 9.72 -3.29 11.97
C ARG A 382 10.74 -2.26 11.51
N ASP A 383 11.81 -2.69 10.85
CA ASP A 383 12.86 -1.80 10.33
C ASP A 383 12.30 -0.81 9.28
N LEU A 384 11.59 -1.30 8.27
CA LEU A 384 11.02 -0.48 7.18
C LEU A 384 10.09 0.62 7.69
N PHE A 385 9.38 0.36 8.79
CA PHE A 385 8.41 1.28 9.38
C PHE A 385 8.87 1.86 10.72
N ASN A 386 10.18 1.89 10.98
CA ASN A 386 10.80 2.57 12.12
C ASN A 386 10.24 2.15 13.49
N PHE A 387 9.85 0.88 13.65
CA PHE A 387 9.62 0.30 14.96
C PHE A 387 10.97 -0.02 15.59
N ALA A 388 11.08 0.14 16.91
CA ALA A 388 12.23 -0.36 17.64
C ALA A 388 12.40 -1.88 17.38
N PRO A 389 13.57 -2.47 17.58
CA PRO A 389 13.71 -3.94 17.56
C PRO A 389 12.74 -4.61 18.54
N GLU A 390 12.36 -5.85 18.25
CA GLU A 390 11.51 -6.62 19.16
C GLU A 390 12.22 -6.84 20.50
N PRO A 391 11.62 -6.48 21.64
CA PRO A 391 12.25 -6.68 22.94
C PRO A 391 12.45 -8.16 23.23
N GLU A 392 13.60 -8.55 23.76
CA GLU A 392 13.82 -9.94 24.20
C GLU A 392 12.79 -10.32 25.28
N PRO A 393 12.32 -11.59 25.29
CA PRO A 393 11.51 -12.10 26.39
C PRO A 393 12.27 -11.96 27.71
N ALA A 394 11.57 -11.56 28.77
CA ALA A 394 12.18 -11.56 30.09
C ALA A 394 12.65 -12.99 30.42
N PRO A 395 13.87 -13.17 30.96
CA PRO A 395 14.35 -14.50 31.30
C PRO A 395 13.34 -15.20 32.22
N GLN A 396 12.96 -16.42 31.81
CA GLN A 396 12.17 -17.31 32.65
C GLN A 396 13.05 -17.66 33.84
N SER A 397 12.70 -17.17 35.02
CA SER A 397 13.32 -17.64 36.25
C SER A 397 12.92 -19.12 36.40
N GLU A 398 13.87 -20.04 36.20
CA GLU A 398 13.71 -21.41 36.69
C GLU A 398 13.33 -21.33 38.18
N PRO A 399 12.45 -22.20 38.69
CA PRO A 399 12.09 -22.19 40.10
C PRO A 399 13.37 -22.39 40.92
N GLU A 400 13.87 -21.31 41.53
CA GLU A 400 15.10 -21.32 42.31
C GLU A 400 14.95 -22.31 43.47
N THR A 401 15.55 -23.50 43.34
CA THR A 401 16.03 -24.22 44.51
C THR A 401 17.12 -23.37 45.13
N MET A 402 16.75 -22.58 46.16
CA MET A 402 17.68 -21.74 46.90
C MET A 402 18.85 -22.55 47.47
N PRO A 403 20.08 -22.02 47.37
CA PRO A 403 20.96 -22.01 48.52
C PRO A 403 21.30 -20.56 48.93
N ALA A 404 21.37 -20.36 50.23
CA ALA A 404 21.58 -19.07 50.89
C ALA A 404 22.92 -18.38 50.51
N PRO A 405 23.03 -17.05 50.73
CA PRO A 405 23.75 -16.14 49.83
C PRO A 405 25.15 -15.79 50.34
N ARG A 406 26.12 -15.70 49.43
CA ARG A 406 27.29 -14.82 49.57
C ARG A 406 27.69 -14.31 48.19
N SER A 407 27.74 -12.97 48.05
CA SER A 407 28.20 -12.18 46.89
C SER A 407 27.16 -11.80 45.82
N ARG A 408 26.15 -10.99 46.20
CA ARG A 408 25.39 -10.14 45.26
C ARG A 408 26.02 -8.75 45.02
N MET A 409 27.17 -8.45 45.63
CA MET A 409 27.73 -7.08 45.65
C MET A 409 28.46 -6.67 44.35
N PHE A 410 28.80 -7.60 43.46
CA PHE A 410 29.56 -7.29 42.24
C PHE A 410 28.73 -7.19 40.95
N TRP A 411 27.48 -7.68 40.96
CA TRP A 411 26.58 -7.60 39.79
C TRP A 411 25.71 -6.33 39.75
N ASN A 412 25.46 -5.69 40.90
CA ASN A 412 24.73 -4.41 40.98
C ASN A 412 25.46 -3.21 40.37
N ILE A 413 26.70 -3.40 39.90
CA ILE A 413 27.52 -2.33 39.31
C ILE A 413 27.31 -2.24 37.78
N PHE A 414 26.83 -3.32 37.15
CA PHE A 414 26.76 -3.42 35.67
C PHE A 414 25.34 -3.48 35.10
N PHE A 415 24.31 -3.59 35.94
CA PHE A 415 22.91 -3.54 35.54
C PHE A 415 22.16 -2.61 36.50
N PRO A 416 21.54 -1.51 36.02
CA PRO A 416 20.80 -0.62 36.89
C PRO A 416 19.58 -1.35 37.48
N GLU A 417 19.42 -1.28 38.81
CA GLU A 417 18.30 -1.83 39.60
C GLU A 417 16.91 -1.40 39.07
N ALA A 418 16.83 -0.35 38.25
CA ALA A 418 15.61 0.14 37.61
C ALA A 418 14.98 -0.89 36.65
N CYS A 419 15.76 -1.65 35.88
CA CYS A 419 15.21 -2.63 34.93
C CYS A 419 14.71 -3.92 35.61
N ALA A 420 15.22 -4.24 36.80
CA ALA A 420 14.81 -5.42 37.56
C ALA A 420 13.48 -5.18 38.31
N ALA A 421 13.28 -3.98 38.87
CA ALA A 421 12.03 -3.62 39.56
C ALA A 421 10.82 -3.56 38.61
N ASP A 422 10.99 -3.06 37.39
CA ASP A 422 9.92 -3.03 36.37
C ASP A 422 9.55 -4.44 35.88
N ALA A 423 10.53 -5.34 35.72
CA ALA A 423 10.27 -6.72 35.33
C ALA A 423 9.48 -7.49 36.40
N ASP A 424 9.75 -7.24 37.68
CA ASP A 424 9.01 -7.82 38.80
C ASP A 424 7.59 -7.25 38.93
N LEU A 425 7.38 -5.98 38.60
CA LEU A 425 6.04 -5.36 38.55
C LEU A 425 5.17 -5.99 37.46
N HIS A 426 5.72 -6.18 36.25
CA HIS A 426 5.00 -6.79 35.12
C HIS A 426 4.53 -8.21 35.45
N LYS A 427 5.45 -9.05 35.96
CA LYS A 427 5.16 -10.45 36.31
C LYS A 427 4.12 -10.60 37.43
N GLN A 428 4.04 -9.64 38.36
CA GLN A 428 3.04 -9.68 39.45
C GLN A 428 1.61 -9.50 38.96
N LEU A 429 1.42 -8.80 37.84
CA LEU A 429 0.11 -8.54 37.25
C LEU A 429 -0.30 -9.63 36.25
N ASP A 430 0.65 -10.46 35.78
CA ASP A 430 0.37 -11.53 34.84
C ASP A 430 -0.54 -12.59 35.44
N ARG A 431 -1.54 -12.98 34.65
CA ARG A 431 -2.61 -13.92 35.00
C ARG A 431 -3.39 -13.54 36.27
N TRP A 432 -3.39 -12.26 36.68
CA TRP A 432 -4.20 -11.83 37.83
C TRP A 432 -5.58 -11.31 37.40
N VAL A 433 -6.62 -11.95 37.93
CA VAL A 433 -8.01 -11.47 37.87
C VAL A 433 -8.39 -11.00 39.28
N PRO A 434 -8.45 -9.68 39.56
CA PRO A 434 -8.71 -9.19 40.91
C PRO A 434 -10.16 -9.45 41.33
N ASP A 435 -10.35 -9.84 42.59
CA ASP A 435 -11.65 -9.76 43.25
C ASP A 435 -11.83 -8.41 43.96
N LEU A 436 -12.97 -8.18 44.59
CA LEU A 436 -13.29 -6.90 45.24
C LEU A 436 -12.30 -6.52 46.34
N ASP A 437 -11.72 -7.50 47.05
CA ASP A 437 -10.79 -7.26 48.16
C ASP A 437 -9.38 -6.92 47.63
N ASP A 438 -9.02 -7.49 46.48
CA ASP A 438 -7.75 -7.23 45.79
C ASP A 438 -7.75 -5.96 44.90
N LEU A 439 -8.94 -5.41 44.58
CA LEU A 439 -9.09 -4.34 43.58
C LEU A 439 -8.21 -3.11 43.86
N LEU A 440 -8.09 -2.69 45.12
CA LEU A 440 -7.30 -1.50 45.47
C LEU A 440 -5.80 -1.73 45.23
N LYS A 441 -5.30 -2.91 45.60
CA LYS A 441 -3.90 -3.30 45.34
C LYS A 441 -3.63 -3.44 43.84
N TYR A 442 -4.55 -4.10 43.13
CA TYR A 442 -4.47 -4.25 41.67
C TYR A 442 -4.43 -2.89 40.96
N GLN A 443 -5.32 -1.97 41.36
CA GLN A 443 -5.37 -0.62 40.80
C GLN A 443 -4.04 0.14 40.98
N GLN A 444 -3.45 0.09 42.17
CA GLN A 444 -2.17 0.76 42.44
C GLN A 444 -1.03 0.22 41.57
N LEU A 445 -0.96 -1.10 41.38
CA LEU A 445 0.06 -1.74 40.56
C LEU A 445 -0.15 -1.45 39.07
N MET A 446 -1.40 -1.42 38.60
CA MET A 446 -1.73 -1.02 37.22
C MET A 446 -1.40 0.45 36.96
N GLU A 447 -1.66 1.34 37.93
CA GLU A 447 -1.30 2.76 37.82
C GLU A 447 0.21 2.95 37.72
N GLN A 448 0.99 2.24 38.55
CA GLN A 448 2.46 2.24 38.47
C GLN A 448 2.94 1.74 37.10
N LEU A 449 2.38 0.64 36.60
CA LEU A 449 2.72 0.08 35.29
C LEU A 449 2.44 1.08 34.16
N ILE A 450 1.21 1.60 34.08
CA ILE A 450 0.80 2.50 33.00
C ILE A 450 1.62 3.79 33.04
N THR A 451 1.91 4.33 34.23
CA THR A 451 2.76 5.52 34.39
C THR A 451 4.18 5.25 33.94
N ALA A 452 4.79 4.14 34.37
CA ALA A 452 6.15 3.79 33.97
C ALA A 452 6.28 3.60 32.45
N VAL A 453 5.30 2.96 31.82
CA VAL A 453 5.25 2.81 30.35
C VAL A 453 5.04 4.14 29.64
N ALA A 454 4.17 5.02 30.14
CA ALA A 454 3.98 6.35 29.58
C ALA A 454 5.28 7.16 29.61
N ASP A 455 5.97 7.16 30.76
CA ASP A 455 7.24 7.87 30.93
C ASP A 455 8.34 7.31 30.04
N ASP A 456 8.42 5.98 29.86
CA ASP A 456 9.39 5.36 28.98
C ASP A 456 9.17 5.70 27.51
N GLU A 457 7.91 5.67 27.07
CA GLU A 457 7.53 6.09 25.73
C GLU A 457 7.84 7.58 25.52
N LEU A 458 7.55 8.45 26.49
CA LEU A 458 7.89 9.87 26.42
C LEU A 458 9.40 10.11 26.37
N ARG A 459 10.21 9.40 27.16
CA ARG A 459 11.68 9.52 27.09
C ARG A 459 12.24 9.10 25.73
N SER A 460 11.64 8.08 25.13
CA SER A 460 12.05 7.55 23.83
C SER A 460 11.61 8.43 22.66
N ASN A 461 10.69 9.37 22.90
CA ASN A 461 10.08 10.20 21.87
C ASN A 461 10.26 11.69 22.21
N ASN A 462 11.03 12.42 21.41
CA ASN A 462 11.22 13.86 21.62
C ASN A 462 9.96 14.67 21.23
N LEU A 463 9.01 14.81 22.16
CA LEU A 463 7.78 15.58 21.99
C LEU A 463 7.90 17.01 22.54
N ASP A 464 7.09 17.91 22.01
CA ASP A 464 6.83 19.20 22.65
C ASP A 464 6.07 18.94 23.98
N SER A 465 6.44 19.67 25.04
CA SER A 465 5.89 19.50 26.40
C SER A 465 4.36 19.58 26.46
N ARG A 466 3.73 20.32 25.54
CA ARG A 466 2.26 20.36 25.44
C ARG A 466 1.65 19.01 25.07
N TYR A 467 2.37 18.17 24.32
CA TYR A 467 1.91 16.82 23.94
C TYR A 467 2.37 15.75 24.94
N GLU A 468 3.41 16.00 25.73
CA GLU A 468 3.81 15.11 26.84
C GLU A 468 2.67 14.98 27.85
N ALA A 469 2.14 16.12 28.32
CA ALA A 469 1.01 16.15 29.24
C ALA A 469 -0.25 15.52 28.64
N VAL A 470 -0.46 15.67 27.33
CA VAL A 470 -1.57 14.99 26.63
C VAL A 470 -1.39 13.48 26.71
N PHE A 471 -0.20 12.96 26.40
CA PHE A 471 0.04 11.53 26.34
C PHE A 471 -0.06 10.87 27.73
N GLN A 472 0.41 11.55 28.79
CA GLN A 472 0.28 11.08 30.18
C GLN A 472 -1.17 10.81 30.59
N HIS A 473 -2.13 11.61 30.10
CA HIS A 473 -3.56 11.37 30.35
C HIS A 473 -4.19 10.43 29.32
N LEU A 474 -3.68 10.43 28.08
CA LEU A 474 -4.24 9.68 26.97
C LEU A 474 -4.10 8.17 27.17
N LEU A 475 -2.91 7.70 27.56
CA LEU A 475 -2.65 6.27 27.76
C LEU A 475 -3.57 5.62 28.82
N PRO A 476 -3.65 6.13 30.06
CA PRO A 476 -4.57 5.57 31.06
C PRO A 476 -6.04 5.70 30.66
N ALA A 477 -6.43 6.78 29.99
CA ALA A 477 -7.80 6.96 29.48
C ALA A 477 -8.16 5.88 28.45
N THR A 478 -7.26 5.63 27.48
CA THR A 478 -7.45 4.58 26.48
C THR A 478 -7.54 3.21 27.15
N ALA A 479 -6.61 2.85 28.04
CA ALA A 479 -6.67 1.57 28.76
C ALA A 479 -7.98 1.38 29.54
N LEU A 480 -8.51 2.45 30.16
CA LEU A 480 -9.76 2.39 30.92
C LEU A 480 -10.97 2.16 30.01
N ILE A 481 -10.99 2.80 28.84
CA ILE A 481 -12.07 2.63 27.87
C ILE A 481 -12.03 1.26 27.21
N GLU A 482 -10.85 0.80 26.83
CA GLU A 482 -10.68 -0.45 26.07
C GLU A 482 -10.93 -1.69 26.93
N SER A 483 -10.44 -1.72 28.18
CA SER A 483 -10.52 -2.94 28.99
C SER A 483 -10.89 -2.73 30.46
N CYS A 484 -11.10 -1.48 30.88
CA CYS A 484 -11.19 -1.13 32.30
C CYS A 484 -9.94 -1.53 33.10
N TRP A 485 -8.76 -1.24 32.53
CA TRP A 485 -7.46 -1.62 33.08
C TRP A 485 -7.32 -3.12 33.40
N ARG A 486 -7.93 -4.00 32.59
CA ARG A 486 -7.87 -5.45 32.80
C ARG A 486 -7.21 -6.12 31.62
N GLN A 487 -6.35 -7.10 31.89
CA GLN A 487 -5.80 -7.98 30.86
C GLN A 487 -6.51 -9.34 30.84
N TYR A 488 -6.96 -9.82 32.01
CA TYR A 488 -7.43 -11.19 32.21
C TYR A 488 -8.87 -11.26 32.68
N VAL A 489 -9.50 -12.40 32.42
CA VAL A 489 -10.86 -12.75 32.83
C VAL A 489 -10.92 -14.21 33.24
N ARG A 490 -11.79 -14.55 34.20
CA ARG A 490 -12.07 -15.94 34.55
C ARG A 490 -13.23 -16.46 33.68
N ARG A 491 -12.99 -17.51 32.90
CA ARG A 491 -14.00 -18.23 32.10
C ARG A 491 -13.97 -19.70 32.48
N ASP A 492 -15.11 -20.26 32.83
CA ASP A 492 -15.25 -21.68 33.24
C ASP A 492 -14.27 -22.11 34.36
N GLY A 493 -13.95 -21.18 35.27
CA GLY A 493 -13.02 -21.42 36.38
C GLY A 493 -11.54 -21.24 36.04
N GLU A 494 -11.18 -21.11 34.76
CA GLU A 494 -9.82 -20.90 34.30
C GLU A 494 -9.54 -19.42 34.00
N ILE A 495 -8.28 -19.01 34.17
CA ILE A 495 -7.83 -17.67 33.82
C ILE A 495 -7.50 -17.63 32.34
N SER A 496 -8.14 -16.72 31.63
CA SER A 496 -7.89 -16.41 30.23
C SER A 496 -7.63 -14.92 30.07
N PHE A 497 -7.25 -14.48 28.87
CA PHE A 497 -7.08 -13.06 28.55
C PHE A 497 -8.38 -12.48 27.98
N LEU A 498 -8.55 -11.16 28.10
CA LEU A 498 -9.63 -10.46 27.41
C LEU A 498 -9.43 -10.57 25.91
N LYS A 499 -10.44 -11.08 25.21
CA LYS A 499 -10.52 -11.16 23.76
C LYS A 499 -11.84 -10.55 23.30
N SER A 500 -11.79 -9.52 22.46
CA SER A 500 -12.97 -8.94 21.81
C SER A 500 -13.49 -9.85 20.70
N LYS A 501 -14.73 -9.62 20.25
CA LYS A 501 -15.30 -10.33 19.09
C LYS A 501 -14.47 -10.14 17.82
N ALA A 502 -13.86 -8.96 17.66
CA ALA A 502 -13.02 -8.61 16.52
C ALA A 502 -11.57 -9.16 16.60
N GLY A 503 -11.20 -9.83 17.71
CA GLY A 503 -9.87 -10.39 17.91
C GLY A 503 -8.85 -9.45 18.58
N SER A 504 -9.31 -8.38 19.22
CA SER A 504 -8.48 -7.54 20.09
C SER A 504 -8.18 -8.21 21.41
N VAL A 505 -6.95 -8.08 21.92
CA VAL A 505 -6.52 -8.77 23.14
C VAL A 505 -5.93 -7.84 24.22
N GLY A 506 -6.19 -8.20 25.47
CA GLY A 506 -5.50 -7.64 26.64
C GLY A 506 -5.92 -6.23 27.06
N LEU A 507 -5.09 -5.62 27.91
CA LEU A 507 -5.28 -4.32 28.55
C LEU A 507 -5.60 -3.21 27.55
N MET A 508 -4.83 -3.17 26.47
CA MET A 508 -4.90 -2.13 25.46
C MET A 508 -5.79 -2.54 24.28
N GLN A 509 -6.44 -3.72 24.33
CA GLN A 509 -7.29 -4.28 23.27
C GLN A 509 -6.63 -4.20 21.87
N ILE A 510 -5.37 -4.64 21.78
CA ILE A 510 -4.61 -4.60 20.51
C ILE A 510 -5.11 -5.71 19.61
N ASN A 511 -5.50 -5.36 18.38
CA ASN A 511 -6.00 -6.33 17.42
C ASN A 511 -4.86 -7.17 16.82
N GLN A 512 -4.88 -8.47 17.10
CA GLN A 512 -3.81 -9.39 16.70
C GLN A 512 -3.66 -9.49 15.17
N ASN A 513 -4.76 -9.39 14.41
CA ASN A 513 -4.73 -9.46 12.95
C ASN A 513 -4.20 -8.15 12.35
N VAL A 514 -4.66 -7.00 12.87
CA VAL A 514 -4.20 -5.67 12.42
C VAL A 514 -2.69 -5.51 12.58
N TRP A 515 -2.18 -5.96 13.72
CA TRP A 515 -0.80 -5.73 14.13
C TRP A 515 0.12 -6.94 13.92
N ARG A 516 -0.33 -7.96 13.17
CA ARG A 516 0.45 -9.14 12.78
C ARG A 516 1.77 -8.72 12.11
N GLY A 517 2.86 -9.37 12.47
CA GLY A 517 4.20 -9.09 11.98
C GLY A 517 4.89 -7.93 12.71
N PHE A 518 4.14 -7.08 13.42
CA PHE A 518 4.72 -6.00 14.23
C PHE A 518 4.94 -6.44 15.67
N TYR A 519 4.01 -7.17 16.29
CA TYR A 519 4.10 -7.55 17.71
C TYR A 519 3.89 -9.05 17.92
N ASP A 520 4.52 -9.60 18.96
CA ASP A 520 4.36 -11.01 19.36
C ASP A 520 2.98 -11.21 19.98
N VAL A 521 2.16 -12.03 19.31
CA VAL A 521 0.76 -12.25 19.68
C VAL A 521 0.62 -13.01 21.01
N GLU A 522 1.49 -13.96 21.32
CA GLU A 522 1.42 -14.68 22.59
C GLU A 522 1.78 -13.77 23.76
N ARG A 523 2.76 -12.89 23.58
CA ARG A 523 3.13 -11.90 24.59
C ARG A 523 2.06 -10.83 24.75
N LEU A 524 1.42 -10.39 23.67
CA LEU A 524 0.24 -9.51 23.76
C LEU A 524 -0.89 -10.12 24.61
N ARG A 525 -1.03 -11.45 24.61
CA ARG A 525 -2.06 -12.17 25.37
C ARG A 525 -1.67 -12.36 26.83
N TRP A 526 -0.41 -12.68 27.10
CA TRP A 526 0.02 -13.24 28.39
C TRP A 526 1.04 -12.42 29.17
N GLU A 527 1.53 -11.31 28.62
CA GLU A 527 2.42 -10.37 29.32
C GLU A 527 1.74 -8.99 29.38
N VAL A 528 1.25 -8.59 30.55
CA VAL A 528 0.52 -7.32 30.67
C VAL A 528 1.43 -6.13 30.33
N GLY A 529 2.69 -6.16 30.76
CA GLY A 529 3.66 -5.10 30.46
C GLY A 529 3.97 -4.98 28.97
N TYR A 530 4.03 -6.12 28.26
CA TYR A 530 4.21 -6.12 26.81
C TYR A 530 3.00 -5.53 26.10
N ASN A 531 1.78 -5.92 26.50
CA ASN A 531 0.54 -5.37 25.97
C ASN A 531 0.42 -3.85 26.21
N THR A 532 0.71 -3.38 27.43
CA THR A 532 0.71 -1.94 27.75
C THR A 532 1.70 -1.18 26.88
N ARG A 533 2.94 -1.68 26.74
CA ARG A 533 3.99 -1.03 25.94
C ARG A 533 3.64 -0.99 24.45
N ALA A 534 3.18 -2.11 23.89
CA ALA A 534 2.73 -2.15 22.50
C ALA A 534 1.58 -1.15 22.26
N GLY A 535 0.62 -1.07 23.17
CA GLY A 535 -0.50 -0.13 23.07
C GLY A 535 -0.04 1.32 23.18
N ALA A 536 0.92 1.62 24.05
CA ALA A 536 1.51 2.95 24.18
C ALA A 536 2.25 3.37 22.90
N GLN A 537 3.04 2.48 22.30
CA GLN A 537 3.74 2.74 21.03
C GLN A 537 2.77 3.01 19.88
N ILE A 538 1.73 2.19 19.75
CA ILE A 538 0.65 2.37 18.75
C ILE A 538 -0.02 3.74 18.94
N LEU A 539 -0.38 4.06 20.18
CA LEU A 539 -1.06 5.30 20.54
C LEU A 539 -0.16 6.52 20.29
N MET A 540 1.13 6.44 20.61
CA MET A 540 2.13 7.46 20.36
C MET A 540 2.31 7.72 18.85
N ARG A 541 2.40 6.65 18.06
CA ARG A 541 2.46 6.73 16.59
C ARG A 541 1.23 7.45 16.04
N TYR A 542 0.04 7.11 16.51
CA TYR A 542 -1.20 7.78 16.08
C TYR A 542 -1.31 9.22 16.57
N LEU A 543 -0.82 9.54 17.77
CA LEU A 543 -0.75 10.91 18.26
C LEU A 543 0.11 11.78 17.34
N LYS A 544 1.32 11.32 17.04
CA LYS A 544 2.26 12.02 16.17
C LYS A 544 1.73 12.22 14.76
N LYS A 545 1.09 11.20 14.19
CA LYS A 545 0.63 11.24 12.79
C LYS A 545 -0.69 11.98 12.64
N TYR A 546 -1.73 11.56 13.36
CA TYR A 546 -3.09 12.08 13.18
C TYR A 546 -3.46 13.12 14.23
N GLY A 547 -2.99 12.96 15.46
CA GLY A 547 -3.27 13.90 16.53
C GLY A 547 -2.67 15.29 16.27
N PHE A 548 -1.41 15.34 15.81
CA PHE A 548 -0.74 16.59 15.49
C PHE A 548 -1.38 17.26 14.27
N GLU A 549 -1.60 16.50 13.20
CA GLU A 549 -2.26 17.01 11.99
C GLU A 549 -3.65 17.57 12.28
N ALA A 550 -4.45 16.87 13.10
CA ALA A 550 -5.78 17.35 13.49
C ALA A 550 -5.71 18.61 14.37
N THR A 551 -4.75 18.68 15.30
CA THR A 551 -4.52 19.87 16.14
C THR A 551 -4.15 21.07 15.29
N GLU A 552 -3.24 20.89 14.33
CA GLU A 552 -2.78 21.96 13.44
C GLU A 552 -3.90 22.46 12.52
N LYS A 553 -4.67 21.55 11.93
CA LYS A 553 -5.78 21.92 11.03
C LYS A 553 -6.92 22.65 11.72
N SER A 554 -7.23 22.31 12.97
CA SER A 554 -8.34 22.93 13.70
C SER A 554 -7.92 23.98 14.71
N GLU A 555 -6.61 24.19 14.91
CA GLU A 555 -6.03 25.00 15.98
C GLU A 555 -6.55 24.61 17.39
N ASP A 556 -6.90 23.33 17.61
CA ASP A 556 -7.49 22.84 18.87
C ASP A 556 -6.91 21.48 19.27
N MET A 557 -6.18 21.46 20.39
CA MET A 557 -5.58 20.26 20.97
C MET A 557 -6.62 19.16 21.25
N ASN A 558 -7.85 19.55 21.60
CA ASN A 558 -8.91 18.60 21.91
C ASN A 558 -9.30 17.76 20.68
N ASN A 559 -9.21 18.34 19.48
CA ASN A 559 -9.43 17.60 18.25
C ASN A 559 -8.27 16.63 17.97
N GLY A 560 -7.03 17.01 18.28
CA GLY A 560 -5.88 16.09 18.22
C GLY A 560 -6.04 14.86 19.12
N ILE A 561 -6.43 15.07 20.37
CA ILE A 561 -6.67 13.99 21.35
C ILE A 561 -7.74 13.02 20.83
N ARG A 562 -8.87 13.56 20.38
CA ARG A 562 -10.00 12.76 19.91
C ARG A 562 -9.71 12.07 18.57
N ALA A 563 -8.97 12.72 17.67
CA ALA A 563 -8.50 12.10 16.43
C ALA A 563 -7.59 10.91 16.73
N THR A 564 -6.67 11.07 17.69
CA THR A 564 -5.77 10.00 18.13
C THR A 564 -6.55 8.77 18.60
N TYR A 565 -7.53 8.96 19.49
CA TYR A 565 -8.38 7.85 19.94
C TYR A 565 -9.26 7.27 18.83
N ALA A 566 -9.76 8.12 17.92
CA ALA A 566 -10.54 7.64 16.77
C ALA A 566 -9.73 6.69 15.89
N VAL A 567 -8.43 6.95 15.66
CA VAL A 567 -7.55 6.02 14.95
C VAL A 567 -7.27 4.77 15.75
N TYR A 568 -7.02 4.92 17.05
CA TYR A 568 -6.78 3.76 17.91
C TYR A 568 -7.93 2.75 17.83
N ASN A 569 -9.17 3.26 17.88
CA ASN A 569 -10.38 2.45 17.86
C ASN A 569 -10.77 1.94 16.45
N GLY A 570 -10.63 2.78 15.41
CA GLY A 570 -11.21 2.51 14.08
C GLY A 570 -10.24 2.60 12.89
N GLY A 571 -8.94 2.73 13.16
CA GLY A 571 -7.89 2.84 12.15
C GLY A 571 -7.80 4.21 11.45
N PRO A 572 -6.84 4.39 10.53
CA PRO A 572 -6.55 5.67 9.87
C PRO A 572 -7.75 6.38 9.23
N ARG A 573 -8.66 5.62 8.60
CA ARG A 573 -9.88 6.17 8.00
C ARG A 573 -10.79 6.83 9.03
N ALA A 574 -10.83 6.34 10.27
CA ALA A 574 -11.63 6.93 11.34
C ALA A 574 -11.15 8.33 11.73
N ALA A 575 -9.83 8.59 11.82
CA ALA A 575 -9.33 9.96 11.97
C ALA A 575 -9.62 10.81 10.75
N ARG A 576 -9.40 10.30 9.53
CA ARG A 576 -9.68 11.10 8.32
C ARG A 576 -11.14 11.53 8.26
N ARG A 577 -12.07 10.65 8.64
CA ARG A 577 -13.50 10.99 8.78
C ARG A 577 -13.73 12.02 9.88
N PHE A 578 -13.08 11.84 11.03
CA PHE A 578 -13.14 12.78 12.14
C PHE A 578 -12.64 14.19 11.75
N MET A 579 -11.60 14.28 10.92
CA MET A 579 -10.99 15.54 10.48
C MET A 579 -11.73 16.21 9.31
N LYS A 580 -12.44 15.45 8.47
CA LYS A 580 -13.19 15.97 7.31
C LYS A 580 -14.58 16.52 7.65
N GLN A 581 -15.11 16.25 8.85
CA GLN A 581 -16.46 16.66 9.19
C GLN A 581 -16.52 18.12 9.65
N ASP A 582 -17.11 18.98 8.82
CA ASP A 582 -17.58 20.31 9.21
C ASP A 582 -18.95 20.20 9.91
N GLY A 583 -19.06 20.68 11.15
CA GLY A 583 -20.33 20.77 11.91
C GLY A 583 -20.46 19.84 13.12
N PRO A 584 -21.60 19.88 13.84
CA PRO A 584 -21.82 19.11 15.07
C PRO A 584 -21.89 17.60 14.78
N ARG A 585 -21.05 16.84 15.50
CA ARG A 585 -20.90 15.39 15.32
C ARG A 585 -22.20 14.64 15.63
N PRO A 586 -22.55 13.59 14.87
CA PRO A 586 -23.47 12.58 15.36
C PRO A 586 -22.94 12.06 16.69
N ARG A 587 -23.77 12.03 17.75
CA ARG A 587 -23.33 11.51 19.05
C ARG A 587 -22.89 10.07 18.89
N ASN A 588 -21.63 9.81 19.25
CA ASN A 588 -21.11 8.45 19.37
C ASN A 588 -20.82 8.23 20.85
N ALA A 589 -21.60 7.35 21.48
CA ALA A 589 -21.54 7.10 22.92
C ALA A 589 -20.14 6.65 23.38
N LEU A 590 -19.38 5.95 22.52
CA LEU A 590 -18.01 5.53 22.82
C LEU A 590 -17.06 6.73 22.88
N TYR A 591 -17.08 7.60 21.86
CA TYR A 591 -16.22 8.79 21.84
C TYR A 591 -16.60 9.80 22.92
N ASP A 592 -17.88 9.92 23.25
CA ASP A 592 -18.35 10.75 24.35
C ASP A 592 -17.95 10.18 25.73
N LYS A 593 -17.90 8.84 25.86
CA LYS A 593 -17.38 8.17 27.06
C LYS A 593 -15.87 8.39 27.19
N PHE A 594 -15.10 8.14 26.12
CA PHE A 594 -13.67 8.39 26.09
C PHE A 594 -13.34 9.83 26.47
N TRP A 595 -14.05 10.80 25.88
CA TRP A 595 -13.79 12.21 26.17
C TRP A 595 -14.01 12.56 27.64
N ARG A 596 -15.09 12.06 28.26
CA ARG A 596 -15.34 12.28 29.69
C ARG A 596 -14.26 11.65 30.57
N VAL A 597 -13.82 10.44 30.25
CA VAL A 597 -12.74 9.77 30.98
C VAL A 597 -11.44 10.55 30.87
N TYR A 598 -11.04 10.94 29.66
CA TYR A 598 -9.84 11.74 29.43
C TYR A 598 -9.88 13.05 30.23
N GLN A 599 -10.99 13.79 30.16
CA GLN A 599 -11.15 15.03 30.91
C GLN A 599 -11.11 14.82 32.43
N GLY A 600 -11.68 13.73 32.93
CA GLY A 600 -11.65 13.39 34.35
C GLY A 600 -10.24 13.11 34.86
N ILE A 601 -9.45 12.33 34.10
CA ILE A 601 -8.04 12.07 34.42
C ILE A 601 -7.23 13.37 34.36
N ALA A 602 -7.40 14.17 33.31
CA ALA A 602 -6.70 15.45 33.16
C ALA A 602 -7.06 16.47 34.26
N ALA A 603 -8.21 16.32 34.93
CA ALA A 603 -8.63 17.11 36.07
C ALA A 603 -8.13 16.57 37.42
N GLY A 604 -7.31 15.51 37.43
CA GLY A 604 -6.78 14.89 38.64
C GLY A 604 -7.75 13.91 39.33
N GLY A 605 -8.79 13.45 38.63
CA GLY A 605 -9.69 12.41 39.14
C GLY A 605 -9.00 11.05 39.26
N THR A 606 -9.51 10.20 40.14
CA THR A 606 -9.00 8.85 40.37
C THR A 606 -9.79 7.82 39.57
N VAL A 607 -9.10 6.81 39.07
CA VAL A 607 -9.76 5.70 38.38
C VAL A 607 -10.50 4.83 39.40
N ASN A 608 -11.70 4.38 39.05
CA ASN A 608 -12.47 3.42 39.83
C ASN A 608 -12.70 2.17 39.00
N LEU A 609 -11.97 1.09 39.31
CA LEU A 609 -12.04 -0.16 38.54
C LEU A 609 -13.32 -0.98 38.81
N ALA A 610 -14.04 -0.70 39.89
CA ALA A 610 -15.33 -1.34 40.14
C ALA A 610 -16.42 -0.81 39.20
N SER A 611 -16.44 0.51 38.97
CA SER A 611 -17.40 1.18 38.07
C SER A 611 -16.88 1.38 36.65
N CYS A 612 -15.58 1.16 36.40
CA CYS A 612 -14.91 1.45 35.14
C CYS A 612 -15.09 2.90 34.69
N ALA A 613 -14.96 3.82 35.64
CA ALA A 613 -15.17 5.25 35.48
C ALA A 613 -14.10 6.06 36.23
N ILE A 614 -14.22 7.38 36.17
CA ILE A 614 -13.38 8.32 36.92
C ILE A 614 -14.22 8.93 38.04
N ASP A 615 -13.69 8.88 39.26
CA ASP A 615 -14.19 9.62 40.41
C ASP A 615 -13.44 10.96 40.46
N LEU A 616 -14.17 12.08 40.34
CA LEU A 616 -13.57 13.40 40.39
C LEU A 616 -13.18 13.75 41.84
N PRO A 617 -12.15 14.60 42.06
CA PRO A 617 -11.85 15.10 43.39
C PRO A 617 -13.08 15.84 43.95
N ASP A 618 -13.36 15.68 45.23
CA ASP A 618 -14.34 16.53 45.92
C ASP A 618 -13.90 17.99 45.75
N ALA A 619 -14.77 18.81 45.16
CA ALA A 619 -14.51 20.20 44.77
C ALA A 619 -14.31 21.14 45.96
#